data_AF-A0A923LG28-F1
#
_entry.id   AF-A0A923LG28-F1
#
_cell.length_a   1.000
_cell.length_b   1.000
_cell.length_c   1.000
_cell.angle_alpha   90.00
_cell.angle_beta   90.00
_cell.angle_gamma   90.00
#
_symmetry.space_group_name_H-M   'P 1'
#
loop_
_entity.id
_entity.type
_entity.pdbx_description
1 polymer ?
#
loop_
_entity_poly.entity_id
_entity_poly.type
_entity_poly.pdbx_seq_one_letter_code
_entity_poly.pdbx_strand_id
1 'polypeptide(L)'
;MNKEEQVSFFASYNQRMSSIEGILERLTSSLDSEKTFSQIIVLNQEKLQSDLDEDWAYETESRTIEEITDAIRMFLDKIWFDRHLSLKYRIENGIETVNPEIWEGALKSAQKVIDKYGEDNLGPYSDFEWGMLNGKLSALRWVLGDEWVMLDT
;
A
#
# COMPACT_ATOMS: atom_id res chain seq x y z
N MET A 1 27.58 -0.03 -35.69
CA MET A 1 28.71 0.82 -35.28
C MET A 1 29.99 0.21 -35.83
N ASN A 2 30.68 0.92 -36.72
CA ASN A 2 31.91 0.45 -37.35
C ASN A 2 33.11 0.57 -36.36
N LYS A 3 34.27 -0.03 -36.69
CA LYS A 3 35.45 -0.02 -35.81
C LYS A 3 36.02 1.39 -35.56
N GLU A 4 35.93 2.29 -36.53
CA GLU A 4 36.37 3.69 -36.40
C GLU A 4 35.44 4.49 -35.48
N GLU A 5 34.13 4.26 -35.56
CA GLU A 5 33.13 4.85 -34.66
C GLU A 5 33.33 4.39 -33.21
N GLN A 6 33.67 3.11 -33.01
CA GLN A 6 34.02 2.57 -31.69
C GLN A 6 35.26 3.25 -31.12
N VAL A 7 36.33 3.38 -31.90
CA VAL A 7 37.58 4.04 -31.45
C VAL A 7 37.35 5.52 -31.14
N SER A 8 36.57 6.22 -31.96
CA SER A 8 36.21 7.63 -31.71
C SER A 8 35.35 7.79 -30.45
N PHE A 9 34.45 6.85 -30.16
CA PHE A 9 33.64 6.86 -28.94
C PHE A 9 34.53 6.74 -27.69
N PHE A 10 35.43 5.76 -27.65
CA PHE A 10 36.35 5.57 -26.51
C PHE A 10 37.32 6.74 -26.34
N ALA A 11 37.81 7.33 -27.44
CA ALA A 11 38.64 8.54 -27.38
C ALA A 11 37.87 9.72 -26.74
N SER A 12 36.62 9.94 -27.16
CA SER A 12 35.77 10.99 -26.59
C SER A 12 35.40 10.74 -25.12
N TYR A 13 35.16 9.47 -24.77
CA TYR A 13 34.85 9.05 -23.42
C TYR A 13 36.03 9.29 -22.48
N ASN A 14 37.23 8.86 -22.88
CA ASN A 14 38.45 9.08 -22.10
C ASN A 14 38.76 10.57 -21.92
N GLN A 15 38.52 11.40 -22.95
CA GLN A 15 38.68 12.85 -22.84
C GLN A 15 37.68 13.47 -21.85
N ARG A 16 36.42 13.02 -21.87
CA ARG A 16 35.42 13.44 -20.87
C ARG A 16 35.82 13.02 -19.47
N MET A 17 36.34 11.80 -19.31
CA MET A 17 36.76 11.28 -18.01
C MET A 17 37.94 12.06 -17.44
N SER A 18 38.96 12.34 -18.26
CA SER A 18 40.09 13.20 -17.88
C SER A 18 39.64 14.63 -17.53
N SER A 19 38.61 15.15 -18.20
CA SER A 19 38.03 16.46 -17.87
C SER A 19 37.33 16.44 -16.51
N ILE A 20 36.62 15.36 -16.19
CA ILE A 20 35.95 15.18 -14.90
C ILE A 20 36.99 15.06 -13.79
N GLU A 21 38.03 14.26 -13.98
CA GLU A 21 39.13 14.09 -13.01
C GLU A 21 39.81 15.43 -12.71
N GLY A 22 40.11 16.25 -13.74
CA GLY A 22 40.69 17.58 -13.54
C GLY A 22 39.75 18.56 -12.85
N ILE A 23 38.43 18.43 -12.99
CA ILE A 23 37.45 19.24 -12.24
C ILE A 23 37.43 18.79 -10.78
N LEU A 24 37.46 17.48 -10.52
CA LEU A 24 37.50 16.94 -9.17
C LEU A 24 38.78 17.32 -8.44
N GLU A 25 39.95 17.25 -9.07
CA GLU A 25 41.21 17.70 -8.46
C GLU A 25 41.18 19.20 -8.10
N ARG A 26 40.60 20.05 -8.96
CA ARG A 26 40.44 21.48 -8.69
C ARG A 26 39.46 21.74 -7.56
N LEU A 27 38.37 20.97 -7.48
CA LEU A 27 37.43 21.03 -6.37
C LEU A 27 38.14 20.60 -5.09
N THR A 28 38.79 19.44 -5.06
CA THR A 28 39.52 18.94 -3.89
C THR A 28 40.63 19.90 -3.45
N SER A 29 41.36 20.53 -4.36
CA SER A 29 42.35 21.56 -4.03
C SER A 29 41.70 22.85 -3.48
N SER A 30 40.47 23.14 -3.90
CA SER A 30 39.65 24.23 -3.34
C SER A 30 38.99 23.86 -2.01
N LEU A 31 39.01 22.58 -1.61
CA LEU A 31 38.46 22.08 -0.34
C LEU A 31 39.43 22.22 0.84
N ASP A 32 40.69 22.65 0.61
CA ASP A 32 41.68 22.91 1.67
C ASP A 32 41.28 24.03 2.64
N SER A 33 40.22 24.80 2.34
CA SER A 33 39.53 25.60 3.36
C SER A 33 38.29 24.85 3.85
N GLU A 34 38.46 23.98 4.86
CA GLU A 34 37.41 23.15 5.47
C GLU A 34 36.12 23.89 5.88
N LYS A 35 36.19 25.23 6.01
CA LYS A 35 35.01 26.09 6.22
C LYS A 35 33.99 26.02 5.08
N THR A 36 34.45 25.98 3.83
CA THR A 36 33.57 26.12 2.66
C THR A 36 32.82 24.82 2.35
N PHE A 37 33.45 23.66 2.57
CA PHE A 37 32.77 22.37 2.43
C PHE A 37 31.69 22.20 3.49
N SER A 38 31.99 22.56 4.74
CA SER A 38 31.03 22.53 5.82
C SER A 38 29.82 23.43 5.51
N GLN A 39 30.04 24.63 4.97
CA GLN A 39 28.95 25.53 4.55
C GLN A 39 28.16 25.01 3.36
N ILE A 40 28.79 24.39 2.35
CA ILE A 40 28.09 23.82 1.19
C ILE A 40 27.30 22.57 1.60
N ILE A 41 27.84 21.72 2.46
CA ILE A 41 27.14 20.56 3.03
C ILE A 41 25.93 21.05 3.82
N VAL A 42 26.09 22.05 4.71
CA VAL A 42 24.98 22.61 5.51
C VAL A 42 23.92 23.28 4.63
N LEU A 43 24.31 24.08 3.63
CA LEU A 43 23.37 24.74 2.70
C LEU A 43 22.61 23.72 1.82
N ASN A 44 23.27 22.67 1.36
CA ASN A 44 22.61 21.58 0.64
C ASN A 44 21.78 20.70 1.57
N GLN A 45 22.14 20.58 2.84
CA GLN A 45 21.38 19.83 3.83
C GLN A 45 20.10 20.58 4.21
N GLU A 46 20.14 21.90 4.40
CA GLU A 46 18.94 22.73 4.62
C GLU A 46 18.01 22.75 3.41
N LYS A 47 18.56 22.82 2.20
CA LYS A 47 17.76 22.78 0.97
C LYS A 47 17.18 21.40 0.67
N LEU A 48 17.96 20.34 0.92
CA LEU A 48 17.46 18.97 0.82
C LEU A 48 16.41 18.69 1.90
N GLN A 49 16.59 19.24 3.11
CA GLN A 49 15.62 19.19 4.19
C GLN A 49 14.35 19.97 3.81
N SER A 50 14.44 21.17 3.23
CA SER A 50 13.26 21.93 2.80
C SER A 50 12.51 21.25 1.66
N ASP A 51 13.22 20.67 0.69
CA ASP A 51 12.61 19.97 -0.43
C ASP A 51 11.98 18.62 0.02
N LEU A 52 12.55 17.96 1.04
CA LEU A 52 11.97 16.77 1.67
C LEU A 52 10.79 17.11 2.60
N ASP A 53 10.87 18.20 3.35
CA ASP A 53 9.82 18.67 4.25
C ASP A 53 8.59 19.16 3.45
N GLU A 54 8.80 19.74 2.25
CA GLU A 54 7.72 20.18 1.36
C GLU A 54 6.98 19.00 0.69
N ASP A 55 7.67 17.89 0.36
CA ASP A 55 7.07 16.66 -0.18
C ASP A 55 6.43 15.75 0.89
N TRP A 56 6.93 15.78 2.14
CA TRP A 56 6.38 15.02 3.28
C TRP A 56 5.30 15.78 4.07
N ALA A 57 5.02 17.05 3.74
CA ALA A 57 3.98 17.87 4.36
C ALA A 57 2.54 17.40 4.06
N TYR A 58 2.34 16.32 3.31
CA TYR A 58 1.11 15.53 3.41
C TYR A 58 1.17 14.65 4.66
N GLU A 59 1.08 15.27 5.84
CA GLU A 59 0.84 14.57 7.11
C GLU A 59 -0.53 13.87 7.04
N THR A 60 -0.57 12.71 6.40
CA THR A 60 -1.72 11.82 6.50
C THR A 60 -1.57 11.16 7.86
N GLU A 61 -2.23 11.70 8.88
CA GLU A 61 -2.29 11.08 10.19
C GLU A 61 -2.68 9.60 10.01
N SER A 62 -1.85 8.72 10.56
CA SER A 62 -2.13 7.28 10.58
C SER A 62 -3.48 7.04 11.25
N ARG A 63 -4.26 6.10 10.70
CA ARG A 63 -5.52 5.67 11.33
C ARG A 63 -5.25 5.15 12.74
N THR A 64 -6.16 5.44 13.67
CA THR A 64 -6.05 4.87 15.02
C THR A 64 -6.36 3.37 15.01
N ILE A 65 -5.95 2.67 16.06
CA ILE A 65 -6.24 1.24 16.20
C ILE A 65 -7.75 0.98 16.24
N GLU A 66 -8.52 1.88 16.85
CA GLU A 66 -9.98 1.82 16.90
C GLU A 66 -10.59 1.92 15.50
N GLU A 67 -10.16 2.90 14.69
CA GLU A 67 -10.62 3.07 13.31
C GLU A 67 -10.30 1.83 12.45
N ILE A 68 -9.09 1.28 12.59
CA ILE A 68 -8.67 0.06 11.89
C ILE A 68 -9.55 -1.11 12.32
N THR A 69 -9.80 -1.27 13.61
CA THR A 69 -10.60 -2.37 14.16
C THR A 69 -12.05 -2.27 13.70
N ASP A 70 -12.63 -1.06 13.67
CA ASP A 70 -13.99 -0.84 13.18
C ASP A 70 -14.11 -1.11 11.68
N ALA A 71 -13.09 -0.74 10.89
CA ALA A 71 -13.02 -1.09 9.48
C ALA A 71 -12.91 -2.62 9.27
N ILE A 72 -12.11 -3.32 10.07
CA ILE A 72 -12.02 -4.79 10.06
C ILE A 72 -13.39 -5.42 10.34
N ARG A 73 -14.08 -4.98 11.40
CA ARG A 73 -15.44 -5.46 11.74
C ARG A 73 -16.41 -5.24 10.60
N MET A 74 -16.36 -4.06 9.97
CA MET A 74 -17.19 -3.78 8.80
C MET A 74 -16.93 -4.73 7.65
N PHE A 75 -15.67 -4.99 7.28
CA PHE A 75 -15.37 -5.92 6.20
C PHE A 75 -15.77 -7.35 6.54
N LEU A 76 -15.59 -7.77 7.80
CA LEU A 76 -16.04 -9.08 8.27
C LEU A 76 -17.55 -9.25 8.13
N ASP A 77 -18.33 -8.27 8.60
CA ASP A 77 -19.80 -8.32 8.52
C ASP A 77 -20.25 -8.43 7.05
N LYS A 78 -19.66 -7.63 6.14
CA LYS A 78 -20.00 -7.66 4.70
C LYS A 78 -19.61 -8.96 4.02
N ILE A 79 -18.41 -9.48 4.30
CA ILE A 79 -17.93 -10.74 3.71
C ILE A 79 -18.76 -11.91 4.24
N TRP A 80 -19.03 -11.95 5.53
CA TRP A 80 -19.88 -12.98 6.11
C TRP A 80 -21.29 -12.96 5.52
N PHE A 81 -21.87 -11.77 5.33
CA PHE A 81 -23.24 -11.63 4.81
C PHE A 81 -23.38 -12.15 3.38
N ASP A 82 -22.45 -11.81 2.48
CA ASP A 82 -22.49 -12.32 1.11
C ASP A 82 -22.27 -13.85 1.04
N ARG A 83 -21.39 -14.40 1.88
CA ARG A 83 -21.25 -15.87 2.07
C ARG A 83 -22.54 -16.49 2.63
N HIS A 84 -23.22 -15.80 3.54
CA HIS A 84 -24.51 -16.22 4.08
C HIS A 84 -25.60 -16.26 2.99
N LEU A 85 -25.64 -15.29 2.08
CA LEU A 85 -26.55 -15.32 0.93
C LEU A 85 -26.26 -16.51 0.01
N SER A 86 -24.99 -16.83 -0.22
CA SER A 86 -24.59 -18.03 -0.98
C SER A 86 -25.05 -19.32 -0.30
N LEU A 87 -24.93 -19.41 1.04
CA LEU A 87 -25.43 -20.55 1.81
C LEU A 87 -26.97 -20.62 1.77
N LYS A 88 -27.65 -19.48 1.93
CA LYS A 88 -29.11 -19.37 1.84
C LYS A 88 -29.61 -19.94 0.51
N TYR A 89 -29.00 -19.53 -0.59
CA TYR A 89 -29.31 -20.06 -1.92
C TYR A 89 -29.16 -21.59 -1.98
N ARG A 90 -28.06 -22.15 -1.46
CA ARG A 90 -27.84 -23.61 -1.48
C ARG A 90 -28.87 -24.36 -0.63
N ILE A 91 -29.28 -23.82 0.52
CA ILE A 91 -30.33 -24.38 1.37
C ILE A 91 -31.68 -24.35 0.65
N GLU A 92 -32.06 -23.20 0.08
CA GLU A 92 -33.33 -23.01 -0.63
C GLU A 92 -33.47 -23.94 -1.85
N ASN A 93 -32.35 -24.29 -2.48
CA ASN A 93 -32.31 -25.24 -3.60
C ASN A 93 -32.07 -26.70 -3.18
N GLY A 94 -32.04 -26.99 -1.88
CA GLY A 94 -31.84 -28.35 -1.35
C GLY A 94 -30.45 -28.95 -1.62
N ILE A 95 -29.46 -28.11 -1.93
CA ILE A 95 -28.06 -28.52 -2.18
C ILE A 95 -27.34 -28.79 -0.84
N GLU A 96 -27.65 -28.00 0.18
CA GLU A 96 -27.02 -28.06 1.49
C GLU A 96 -28.08 -28.06 2.61
N THR A 97 -27.79 -28.75 3.72
CA THR A 97 -28.67 -28.77 4.90
C THR A 97 -27.92 -28.26 6.12
N VAL A 98 -28.59 -27.43 6.90
CA VAL A 98 -28.05 -26.82 8.14
C VAL A 98 -29.02 -27.11 9.27
N ASN A 99 -28.50 -27.25 10.49
CA ASN A 99 -29.34 -27.37 11.67
C ASN A 99 -30.32 -26.19 11.76
N PRO A 100 -31.63 -26.42 11.94
CA PRO A 100 -32.64 -25.35 11.95
C PRO A 100 -32.40 -24.25 13.01
N GLU A 101 -31.92 -24.61 14.19
CA GLU A 101 -31.65 -23.64 15.27
C GLU A 101 -30.46 -22.74 14.92
N ILE A 102 -29.40 -23.32 14.36
CA ILE A 102 -28.24 -22.57 13.85
C ILE A 102 -28.68 -21.66 12.70
N TRP A 103 -29.54 -22.16 11.81
CA TRP A 103 -30.04 -21.39 10.68
C TRP A 103 -30.90 -20.20 11.11
N GLU A 104 -31.76 -20.38 12.12
CA GLU A 104 -32.54 -19.28 12.69
C GLU A 104 -31.63 -18.19 13.29
N GLY A 105 -30.56 -18.59 13.99
CA GLY A 105 -29.54 -17.67 14.49
C GLY A 105 -28.81 -16.91 13.37
N ALA A 106 -28.48 -17.59 12.27
CA ALA A 106 -27.85 -16.99 11.10
C ALA A 106 -28.77 -15.96 10.43
N LEU A 107 -30.06 -16.25 10.26
CA LEU A 107 -31.03 -15.31 9.70
C LEU A 107 -31.18 -14.05 10.56
N LYS A 108 -31.24 -14.21 11.90
CA LYS A 108 -31.26 -13.06 12.83
C LYS A 108 -30.00 -12.21 12.72
N SER A 109 -28.85 -12.84 12.50
CA SER A 109 -27.57 -12.14 12.33
C SER A 109 -27.51 -11.41 10.99
N ALA A 110 -28.02 -12.01 9.92
CA ALA A 110 -28.15 -11.37 8.61
C ALA A 110 -29.03 -10.11 8.67
N GLN A 111 -30.16 -10.17 9.40
CA GLN A 111 -31.00 -8.99 9.59
C GLN A 111 -30.25 -7.85 10.31
N LYS A 112 -29.46 -8.16 11.36
CA LYS A 112 -28.64 -7.14 12.05
C LYS A 112 -27.63 -6.47 11.13
N VAL A 113 -27.05 -7.21 10.18
CA VAL A 113 -26.12 -6.65 9.19
C VAL A 113 -26.87 -5.71 8.23
N ILE A 114 -28.05 -6.12 7.75
CA ILE A 114 -28.93 -5.26 6.93
C ILE A 114 -29.29 -3.98 7.68
N ASP A 115 -29.73 -4.09 8.93
CA ASP A 115 -30.11 -2.94 9.75
C ASP A 115 -28.93 -1.98 10.00
N LYS A 116 -27.71 -2.53 10.13
CA LYS A 116 -26.49 -1.75 10.42
C LYS A 116 -25.94 -1.01 9.21
N TYR A 117 -25.96 -1.62 8.02
CA TYR A 117 -25.33 -1.05 6.82
C TYR A 117 -26.32 -0.52 5.79
N GLY A 118 -27.57 -0.96 5.81
CA GLY A 118 -28.55 -0.74 4.75
C GLY A 118 -28.28 -1.66 3.55
N GLU A 119 -29.35 -2.10 2.89
CA GLU A 119 -29.28 -3.06 1.76
C GLU A 119 -28.41 -2.53 0.61
N ASP A 120 -28.48 -1.23 0.29
CA ASP A 120 -27.70 -0.59 -0.78
C ASP A 120 -26.18 -0.62 -0.56
N ASN A 121 -25.73 -0.84 0.67
CA ASN A 121 -24.29 -0.94 1.01
C ASN A 121 -23.79 -2.38 1.15
N LEU A 122 -24.70 -3.33 0.99
CA LEU A 122 -24.43 -4.76 0.92
C LEU A 122 -24.47 -5.17 -0.56
N GLY A 123 -23.95 -6.35 -0.89
CA GLY A 123 -23.85 -6.81 -2.27
C GLY A 123 -25.18 -6.83 -3.05
N PRO A 124 -25.19 -7.31 -4.30
CA PRO A 124 -24.18 -8.23 -4.86
C PRO A 124 -22.89 -7.52 -5.24
N TYR A 125 -21.76 -8.18 -4.98
CA TYR A 125 -20.43 -7.70 -5.37
C TYR A 125 -20.00 -8.37 -6.67
N SER A 126 -19.36 -7.62 -7.56
CA SER A 126 -18.58 -8.20 -8.66
C SER A 126 -17.33 -8.92 -8.13
N ASP A 127 -16.73 -9.79 -8.96
CA ASP A 127 -15.47 -10.49 -8.61
C ASP A 127 -14.37 -9.52 -8.17
N PHE A 128 -14.30 -8.34 -8.81
CA PHE A 128 -13.35 -7.30 -8.46
C PHE A 128 -13.65 -6.67 -7.09
N GLU A 129 -14.90 -6.28 -6.83
CA GLU A 129 -15.30 -5.69 -5.55
C GLU A 129 -15.12 -6.69 -4.40
N TRP A 130 -15.43 -7.95 -4.65
CA TRP A 130 -15.22 -9.04 -3.71
C TRP A 130 -13.73 -9.25 -3.39
N GLY A 131 -12.88 -9.27 -4.41
CA GLY A 131 -11.43 -9.29 -4.24
C GLY A 131 -10.91 -8.08 -3.47
N MET A 132 -11.45 -6.89 -3.75
CA MET A 132 -11.09 -5.65 -3.06
C MET A 132 -11.51 -5.66 -1.57
N LEU A 133 -12.68 -6.20 -1.23
CA LEU A 133 -13.12 -6.36 0.16
C LEU A 133 -12.16 -7.25 0.94
N ASN A 134 -11.82 -8.42 0.39
CA ASN A 134 -10.88 -9.34 1.02
C ASN A 134 -9.46 -8.76 1.11
N GLY A 135 -9.01 -8.06 0.06
CA GLY A 135 -7.71 -7.38 0.06
C GLY A 135 -7.60 -6.30 1.14
N LYS A 136 -8.64 -5.46 1.29
CA LYS A 136 -8.69 -4.44 2.35
C LYS A 136 -8.70 -5.08 3.74
N LEU A 137 -9.47 -6.14 3.95
CA LEU A 137 -9.47 -6.87 5.22
C LEU A 137 -8.09 -7.44 5.53
N SER A 138 -7.44 -8.11 4.56
CA SER A 138 -6.11 -8.69 4.75
C SER A 138 -5.07 -7.62 5.07
N ALA A 139 -5.11 -6.47 4.41
CA ALA A 139 -4.17 -5.38 4.68
C ALA A 139 -4.32 -4.85 6.11
N LEU A 140 -5.56 -4.63 6.57
CA LEU A 140 -5.81 -4.13 7.92
C LEU A 140 -5.43 -5.15 9.01
N ARG A 141 -5.75 -6.43 8.80
CA ARG A 141 -5.34 -7.52 9.70
C ARG A 141 -3.82 -7.65 9.77
N TRP A 142 -3.14 -7.56 8.63
CA TRP A 142 -1.67 -7.60 8.57
C TRP A 142 -1.02 -6.44 9.34
N VAL A 143 -1.57 -5.23 9.24
CA VAL A 143 -1.11 -4.08 10.03
C VAL A 143 -1.23 -4.33 11.54
N LEU A 144 -2.21 -5.11 11.99
CA LEU A 144 -2.38 -5.51 13.39
C LEU A 144 -1.58 -6.75 13.80
N GLY A 145 -0.80 -7.34 12.88
CA GLY A 145 0.11 -8.45 13.15
C GLY A 145 -0.37 -9.84 12.70
N ASP A 146 -1.51 -9.95 12.00
CA ASP A 146 -1.91 -11.21 11.38
C ASP A 146 -1.04 -11.53 10.14
N GLU A 147 -0.91 -12.80 9.79
CA GLU A 147 -0.23 -13.21 8.57
C GLU A 147 -1.04 -12.88 7.31
N TRP A 148 -0.34 -12.67 6.19
CA TRP A 148 -0.97 -12.56 4.88
C TRP A 148 -1.86 -13.78 4.61
N VAL A 149 -3.00 -13.59 3.93
CA VAL A 149 -3.95 -14.66 3.54
C VAL A 149 -4.84 -15.18 4.68
N MET A 150 -4.79 -14.62 5.90
CA MET A 150 -5.75 -14.94 6.97
C MET A 150 -7.16 -14.36 6.70
N LEU A 151 -7.88 -14.95 5.74
CA LEU A 151 -9.22 -14.58 5.27
C LEU A 151 -10.34 -15.49 5.82
N ASP A 152 -10.04 -16.23 6.89
CA ASP A 152 -11.07 -16.96 7.62
C ASP A 152 -12.03 -15.93 8.24
N THR A 153 -13.28 -15.99 7.79
CA THR A 153 -14.40 -15.14 8.20
C THR A 153 -15.68 -15.97 8.20
#